data_AF-A0A3N9UUY6-F1
#
_entry.id   AF-A0A3N9UUY6-F1
#
_cell.length_a   1.000
_cell.length_b   1.000
_cell.length_c   1.000
_cell.angle_alpha   90.00
_cell.angle_beta   90.00
_cell.angle_gamma   90.00
#
_symmetry.space_group_name_H-M   'P 1'
#
loop_
_entity.id
_entity.type
_entity.pdbx_description
1 polymer ?
#
loop_
_entity_poly.entity_id
_entity_poly.type
_entity_poly.pdbx_seq_one_letter_code
_entity_poly.pdbx_strand_id
1 'polypeptide(L)'
;IKIHQFGSFSTSKLRKAIEAGEYSGWDDPRVPTVRAMRCRGIRPEALRRFMIDLGVGETDISISMDSIYAENRKLIDQESNRYFFVWNPISLQIEGEVPAFGHAPLHPTIDRGWRDIPAGNNLFICRSDLEALKVGDNIRLKDLCNVEITSLEPAKALFLGKDVGKRTRIIHWAPANGPAVKVMKPDGIDEGVGEAGIAGELGKVVQFERYGFVRVNHLGEPIVAYFAHR
;
A
#
# COMPACT_ATOMS: atom_id res chain seq x y z
N ILE A 1 27.13 -11.29 7.11
CA ILE A 1 25.82 -10.89 6.50
C ILE A 1 25.54 -9.40 6.70
N LYS A 2 25.42 -8.64 5.62
CA LYS A 2 24.89 -7.27 5.61
C LYS A 2 23.55 -7.28 4.86
N ILE A 3 22.57 -6.51 5.32
CA ILE A 3 21.28 -6.36 4.63
C ILE A 3 21.27 -5.00 3.92
N HIS A 4 21.17 -4.98 2.59
CA HIS A 4 21.35 -3.76 1.78
C HIS A 4 20.43 -2.60 2.18
N GLN A 5 19.16 -2.88 2.44
CA GLN A 5 18.14 -1.87 2.75
C GLN A 5 18.40 -1.12 4.07
N PHE A 6 19.25 -1.68 4.90
CA PHE A 6 19.29 -1.41 6.32
C PHE A 6 20.75 -1.03 6.72
N GLY A 7 21.79 -1.52 6.02
CA GLY A 7 23.19 -1.18 6.28
C GLY A 7 23.85 -2.07 7.33
N SER A 8 24.86 -1.55 8.04
CA SER A 8 25.54 -2.29 9.13
C SER A 8 24.82 -2.07 10.46
N PHE A 9 24.38 -3.15 11.10
CA PHE A 9 23.66 -3.08 12.38
C PHE A 9 24.52 -3.41 13.57
N SER A 10 24.36 -2.61 14.61
CA SER A 10 24.78 -2.95 15.96
C SER A 10 23.55 -2.94 16.84
N THR A 11 23.31 -4.05 17.54
CA THR A 11 22.22 -4.17 18.52
C THR A 11 22.32 -3.09 19.60
N SER A 12 23.54 -2.74 20.02
CA SER A 12 23.79 -1.64 20.96
C SER A 12 23.40 -0.28 20.41
N LYS A 13 23.66 -0.01 19.12
CA LYS A 13 23.24 1.25 18.47
C LYS A 13 21.72 1.33 18.36
N LEU A 14 21.06 0.25 17.92
CA LEU A 14 19.60 0.18 17.85
C LEU A 14 18.95 0.38 19.22
N ARG A 15 19.53 -0.25 20.26
CA ARG A 15 19.05 -0.08 21.64
C ARG A 15 19.10 1.39 22.08
N LYS A 16 20.23 2.08 21.84
CA LYS A 16 20.35 3.51 22.18
C LYS A 16 19.35 4.37 21.44
N ALA A 17 19.12 4.11 20.15
CA ALA A 17 18.12 4.83 19.35
C ALA A 17 16.69 4.61 19.86
N ILE A 18 16.36 3.38 20.27
CA ILE A 18 15.08 3.05 20.92
C ILE A 18 14.95 3.77 22.27
N GLU A 19 15.98 3.72 23.12
CA GLU A 19 15.98 4.39 24.43
C GLU A 19 15.90 5.92 24.29
N ALA A 20 16.45 6.48 23.21
CA ALA A 20 16.34 7.91 22.86
C ALA A 20 14.99 8.29 22.21
N GLY A 21 14.11 7.32 21.93
CA GLY A 21 12.79 7.55 21.34
C GLY A 21 12.77 7.75 19.83
N GLU A 22 13.88 7.51 19.11
CA GLU A 22 13.91 7.58 17.64
C GLU A 22 13.02 6.50 17.00
N TYR A 23 12.96 5.33 17.65
CA TYR A 23 12.11 4.20 17.29
C TYR A 23 11.17 3.86 18.45
N SER A 24 9.94 3.46 18.14
CA SER A 24 8.94 3.14 19.17
C SER A 24 9.28 1.87 19.96
N GLY A 25 10.13 1.01 19.42
CA GLY A 25 10.55 -0.23 20.05
C GLY A 25 11.23 -1.19 19.08
N TRP A 26 11.44 -2.42 19.55
CA TRP A 26 12.04 -3.48 18.75
C TRP A 26 11.12 -4.02 17.64
N ASP A 27 9.83 -3.72 17.69
CA ASP A 27 8.83 -4.00 16.65
C ASP A 27 8.60 -2.85 15.68
N ASP A 28 9.31 -1.73 15.84
CA ASP A 28 9.22 -0.60 14.91
C ASP A 28 9.61 -1.06 13.48
N PRO A 29 8.79 -0.78 12.44
CA PRO A 29 9.03 -1.27 11.09
C PRO A 29 10.33 -0.72 10.45
N ARG A 30 10.93 0.31 11.05
CA ARG A 30 12.21 0.92 10.65
C ARG A 30 13.43 0.18 11.17
N VAL A 31 13.28 -0.75 12.12
CA VAL A 31 14.39 -1.56 12.62
C VAL A 31 14.41 -2.95 11.95
N PRO A 32 15.59 -3.54 11.67
CA PRO A 32 15.69 -4.80 10.94
C PRO A 32 15.63 -6.03 11.85
N THR A 33 14.75 -6.03 12.86
CA THR A 33 14.60 -7.20 13.74
C THR A 33 13.58 -8.18 13.18
N VAL A 34 13.70 -9.45 13.60
CA VAL A 34 12.66 -10.45 13.31
C VAL A 34 11.29 -10.01 13.86
N ARG A 35 11.27 -9.29 14.99
CA ARG A 35 10.04 -8.77 15.59
C ARG A 35 9.39 -7.71 14.70
N ALA A 36 10.17 -6.77 14.17
CA ALA A 36 9.71 -5.77 13.21
C ALA A 36 9.27 -6.40 11.89
N MET A 37 10.02 -7.36 11.34
CA MET A 37 9.62 -8.11 10.15
C MET A 37 8.27 -8.81 10.34
N ARG A 38 8.05 -9.45 11.50
CA ARG A 38 6.75 -10.04 11.85
C ARG A 38 5.65 -8.97 11.91
N CYS A 39 5.92 -7.84 12.57
CA CYS A 39 4.95 -6.74 12.67
C CYS A 39 4.65 -6.06 11.33
N ARG A 40 5.56 -6.16 10.34
CA ARG A 40 5.35 -5.76 8.95
C ARG A 40 4.56 -6.79 8.13
N GLY A 41 4.32 -7.99 8.65
CA GLY A 41 3.62 -9.05 7.91
C GLY A 41 4.53 -9.96 7.08
N ILE A 42 5.83 -10.02 7.39
CA ILE A 42 6.72 -11.05 6.84
C ILE A 42 6.46 -12.38 7.56
N ARG A 43 6.05 -13.39 6.79
CA ARG A 43 5.79 -14.75 7.28
C ARG A 43 7.10 -15.43 7.69
N PRO A 44 7.13 -16.14 8.83
CA PRO A 44 8.34 -16.84 9.27
C PRO A 44 8.76 -17.95 8.28
N GLU A 45 7.83 -18.52 7.53
CA GLU A 45 8.09 -19.47 6.43
C GLU A 45 8.98 -18.85 5.34
N ALA A 46 8.75 -17.58 4.98
CA ALA A 46 9.55 -16.89 3.97
C ALA A 46 11.00 -16.72 4.43
N LEU A 47 11.18 -16.34 5.71
CA LEU A 47 12.51 -16.23 6.31
C LEU A 47 13.22 -17.59 6.37
N ARG A 48 12.51 -18.67 6.73
CA ARG A 48 13.09 -20.02 6.76
C ARG A 48 13.52 -20.49 5.38
N ARG A 49 12.67 -20.35 4.36
CA ARG A 49 12.99 -20.72 2.98
C ARG A 49 14.21 -19.95 2.48
N PHE A 50 14.21 -18.64 2.69
CA PHE A 50 15.35 -17.80 2.36
C PHE A 50 16.66 -18.27 3.00
N MET A 51 16.65 -18.61 4.30
CA MET A 51 17.85 -19.09 4.99
C MET A 51 18.31 -20.48 4.50
N ILE A 52 17.39 -21.35 4.11
CA ILE A 52 17.71 -22.66 3.53
C ILE A 52 18.34 -22.47 2.14
N ASP A 53 17.74 -21.61 1.31
CA ASP A 53 18.20 -21.35 -0.06
C ASP A 53 19.55 -20.63 -0.09
N LEU A 54 19.81 -19.74 0.88
CA LEU A 54 21.11 -19.08 1.02
C LEU A 54 22.23 -20.09 1.29
N GLY A 55 21.93 -21.19 1.98
CA GLY A 55 22.90 -22.19 2.38
C GLY A 55 23.89 -21.68 3.43
N VAL A 56 24.90 -22.50 3.71
CA VAL A 56 26.02 -22.16 4.59
C VAL A 56 27.29 -22.09 3.73
N GLY A 57 28.03 -20.99 3.86
CA GLY A 57 29.30 -20.79 3.18
C GLY A 57 30.23 -19.94 4.03
N GLU A 58 31.53 -20.02 3.74
CA GLU A 58 32.57 -19.31 4.49
C GLU A 58 32.75 -17.86 4.01
N THR A 59 32.18 -17.52 2.86
CA THR A 59 32.27 -16.18 2.28
C THR A 59 31.20 -15.26 2.86
N ASP A 60 31.57 -14.02 3.15
CA ASP A 60 30.61 -13.00 3.54
C ASP A 60 29.68 -12.65 2.38
N ILE A 61 28.39 -12.92 2.55
CA ILE A 61 27.35 -12.61 1.55
C ILE A 61 26.59 -11.35 1.99
N SER A 62 26.37 -10.44 1.03
CA SER A 62 25.42 -9.34 1.17
C SER A 62 24.05 -9.80 0.69
N ILE A 63 23.04 -9.64 1.55
CA ILE A 63 21.69 -10.15 1.32
C ILE A 63 20.78 -9.00 0.88
N SER A 64 20.04 -9.20 -0.22
CA SER A 64 18.91 -8.35 -0.55
C SER A 64 17.64 -8.84 0.16
N MET A 65 16.84 -7.90 0.66
CA MET A 65 15.51 -8.20 1.19
C MET A 65 14.55 -8.69 0.10
N ASP A 66 14.83 -8.42 -1.18
CA ASP A 66 13.95 -8.76 -2.29
C ASP A 66 13.67 -10.26 -2.39
N SER A 67 14.66 -11.11 -2.07
CA SER A 67 14.47 -12.56 -2.05
C SER A 67 13.49 -13.00 -0.95
N ILE A 68 13.61 -12.41 0.25
CA ILE A 68 12.67 -12.63 1.35
C ILE A 68 11.27 -12.14 0.96
N TYR A 69 11.18 -10.99 0.27
CA TYR A 69 9.93 -10.41 -0.17
C TYR A 69 9.24 -11.25 -1.25
N ALA A 70 10.01 -11.80 -2.19
CA ALA A 70 9.49 -12.72 -3.20
C ALA A 70 8.90 -13.99 -2.56
N GLU A 71 9.60 -14.60 -1.60
CA GLU A 71 9.07 -15.74 -0.85
C GLU A 71 7.84 -15.37 -0.03
N ASN A 72 7.85 -14.20 0.62
CA ASN A 72 6.71 -13.74 1.40
C ASN A 72 5.49 -13.49 0.52
N ARG A 73 5.67 -12.88 -0.66
CA ARG A 73 4.59 -12.61 -1.63
C ARG A 73 3.88 -13.90 -2.03
N LYS A 74 4.62 -14.97 -2.33
CA LYS A 74 4.04 -16.28 -2.68
C LYS A 74 3.11 -16.84 -1.60
N LEU A 75 3.35 -16.49 -0.33
CA LEU A 75 2.57 -16.95 0.80
C LEU A 75 1.33 -16.09 1.06
N ILE A 76 1.47 -14.76 0.97
CA ILE A 76 0.42 -13.82 1.39
C ILE A 76 -0.51 -13.40 0.24
N ASP A 77 -0.06 -13.49 -1.02
CA ASP A 77 -0.79 -12.91 -2.15
C ASP A 77 -2.23 -13.43 -2.24
N GLN A 78 -2.39 -14.76 -2.18
CA GLN A 78 -3.67 -15.46 -2.33
C GLN A 78 -4.65 -15.25 -1.16
N GLU A 79 -4.15 -14.87 0.02
CA GLU A 79 -4.96 -14.68 1.23
C GLU A 79 -5.23 -13.21 1.54
N SER A 80 -4.48 -12.28 0.94
CA SER A 80 -4.58 -10.84 1.22
C SER A 80 -5.73 -10.17 0.47
N ASN A 81 -6.59 -9.47 1.19
CA ASN A 81 -7.65 -8.67 0.59
C ASN A 81 -7.09 -7.38 -0.09
N ARG A 82 -7.77 -7.00 -1.18
CA ARG A 82 -7.86 -5.76 -1.95
C ARG A 82 -8.25 -4.52 -1.16
N TYR A 83 -7.41 -3.49 -1.02
CA TYR A 83 -7.86 -2.14 -0.60
C TYR A 83 -7.19 -1.02 -1.40
N PHE A 84 -7.87 0.11 -1.56
CA PHE A 84 -7.28 1.35 -2.03
C PHE A 84 -6.79 2.18 -0.86
N PHE A 85 -5.58 2.70 -1.01
CA PHE A 85 -4.96 3.67 -0.15
C PHE A 85 -4.30 4.71 -1.05
N VAL A 86 -4.76 5.95 -0.93
CA VAL A 86 -4.25 7.10 -1.66
C VAL A 86 -3.33 7.88 -0.73
N TRP A 87 -2.03 7.79 -0.96
CA TRP A 87 -1.02 8.59 -0.27
C TRP A 87 -0.90 9.97 -0.92
N ASN A 88 -0.51 10.98 -0.13
CA ASN A 88 -0.43 12.38 -0.59
C ASN A 88 -1.66 12.78 -1.41
N PRO A 89 -2.87 12.71 -0.81
CA PRO A 89 -4.13 12.82 -1.53
C PRO A 89 -4.30 14.20 -2.17
N ILE A 90 -4.83 14.21 -3.39
CA ILE A 90 -5.33 15.41 -4.06
C ILE A 90 -6.78 15.19 -4.47
N SER A 91 -7.63 16.19 -4.20
CA SER A 91 -9.06 16.12 -4.51
C SER A 91 -9.24 16.21 -6.00
N LEU A 92 -9.95 15.25 -6.60
CA LEU A 92 -10.39 15.28 -7.98
C LEU A 92 -11.90 15.47 -8.01
N GLN A 93 -12.33 16.60 -8.57
CA GLN A 93 -13.75 16.87 -8.80
C GLN A 93 -14.14 16.38 -10.19
N ILE A 94 -15.18 15.58 -10.28
CA ILE A 94 -15.64 14.98 -11.53
C ILE A 94 -17.02 15.53 -11.87
N GLU A 95 -17.16 16.11 -13.05
CA GLU A 95 -18.42 16.61 -13.59
C GLU A 95 -19.14 15.50 -14.39
N GLY A 96 -20.46 15.39 -14.21
CA GLY A 96 -21.29 14.38 -14.87
C GLY A 96 -21.82 13.28 -13.93
N GLU A 97 -22.33 12.21 -14.52
CA GLU A 97 -23.06 11.13 -13.84
C GLU A 97 -22.12 10.04 -13.27
N VAL A 98 -21.30 10.43 -12.28
CA VAL A 98 -20.41 9.50 -11.60
C VAL A 98 -21.21 8.49 -10.76
N PRO A 99 -20.91 7.18 -10.81
CA PRO A 99 -21.54 6.20 -9.92
C PRO A 99 -21.35 6.57 -8.45
N ALA A 100 -22.37 6.30 -7.62
CA ALA A 100 -22.28 6.49 -6.17
C ALA A 100 -21.35 5.47 -5.48
N PHE A 101 -21.05 4.35 -6.14
CA PHE A 101 -20.17 3.31 -5.62
C PHE A 101 -19.27 2.74 -6.73
N GLY A 102 -18.03 2.41 -6.37
CA GLY A 102 -17.19 1.49 -7.13
C GLY A 102 -17.41 0.07 -6.62
N HIS A 103 -17.64 -0.88 -7.51
CA HIS A 103 -17.86 -2.29 -7.18
C HIS A 103 -16.59 -3.08 -7.53
N ALA A 104 -15.75 -3.35 -6.52
CA ALA A 104 -14.45 -3.97 -6.70
C ALA A 104 -14.40 -5.36 -6.06
N PRO A 105 -13.72 -6.35 -6.66
CA PRO A 105 -13.47 -7.61 -5.99
C PRO A 105 -12.48 -7.41 -4.83
N LEU A 106 -12.60 -8.24 -3.80
CA LEU A 106 -11.61 -8.29 -2.70
C LEU A 106 -10.32 -8.98 -3.14
N HIS A 107 -10.31 -9.75 -4.22
CA HIS A 107 -9.10 -10.31 -4.79
C HIS A 107 -9.28 -10.53 -6.30
N PRO A 108 -8.26 -10.26 -7.15
CA PRO A 108 -8.43 -10.32 -8.61
C PRO A 108 -8.69 -11.72 -9.16
N THR A 109 -8.13 -12.76 -8.55
CA THR A 109 -8.19 -14.15 -9.06
C THR A 109 -8.86 -15.16 -8.14
N ILE A 110 -9.07 -14.81 -6.87
CA ILE A 110 -9.61 -15.71 -5.85
C ILE A 110 -10.94 -15.13 -5.44
N ASP A 111 -12.00 -15.94 -5.46
CA ASP A 111 -13.30 -15.46 -4.99
C ASP A 111 -13.27 -15.29 -3.46
N ARG A 112 -13.11 -14.04 -3.04
CA ARG A 112 -13.14 -13.62 -1.64
C ARG A 112 -14.31 -12.66 -1.38
N GLY A 113 -15.27 -12.61 -2.31
CA GLY A 113 -16.33 -11.62 -2.33
C GLY A 113 -15.91 -10.27 -2.91
N TRP A 114 -16.82 -9.31 -2.72
CA TRP A 114 -16.77 -7.99 -3.31
C TRP A 114 -16.87 -6.92 -2.22
N ARG A 115 -16.50 -5.70 -2.58
CA ARG A 115 -16.57 -4.51 -1.73
C ARG A 115 -17.14 -3.35 -2.53
N ASP A 116 -18.03 -2.62 -1.87
CA ASP A 116 -18.62 -1.41 -2.40
C ASP A 116 -17.91 -0.22 -1.77
N ILE A 117 -17.28 0.58 -2.62
CA ILE A 117 -16.45 1.71 -2.22
C ILE A 117 -17.27 2.98 -2.48
N PRO A 118 -17.66 3.75 -1.45
CA PRO A 118 -18.40 4.99 -1.65
C PRO A 118 -17.63 5.94 -2.57
N ALA A 119 -18.32 6.40 -3.60
CA ALA A 119 -17.80 7.28 -4.63
C ALA A 119 -18.72 8.51 -4.77
N GLY A 120 -18.45 9.32 -5.78
CA GLY A 120 -19.26 10.46 -6.15
C GLY A 120 -18.43 11.43 -6.97
N ASN A 121 -18.95 12.65 -7.10
CA ASN A 121 -18.30 13.71 -7.87
C ASN A 121 -17.03 14.26 -7.21
N ASN A 122 -16.70 13.84 -5.99
CA ASN A 122 -15.45 14.22 -5.34
C ASN A 122 -14.80 13.00 -4.69
N LEU A 123 -13.53 12.78 -5.00
CA LEU A 123 -12.72 11.69 -4.48
C LEU A 123 -11.25 12.10 -4.43
N PHE A 124 -10.42 11.27 -3.81
CA PHE A 124 -8.98 11.48 -3.79
C PHE A 124 -8.25 10.56 -4.77
N ILE A 125 -7.22 11.10 -5.40
CA ILE A 125 -6.18 10.33 -6.13
C ILE A 125 -4.80 10.70 -5.59
N CYS A 126 -3.79 9.90 -5.92
CA CYS A 126 -2.42 10.21 -5.51
C CYS A 126 -1.93 11.46 -6.25
N ARG A 127 -1.28 12.38 -5.55
CA ARG A 127 -0.65 13.56 -6.18
C ARG A 127 0.28 13.18 -7.33
N SER A 128 1.10 12.13 -7.13
CA SER A 128 2.02 11.64 -8.16
C SER A 128 1.31 11.09 -9.41
N ASP A 129 0.08 10.61 -9.27
CA ASP A 129 -0.72 10.21 -10.42
C ASP A 129 -1.17 11.45 -11.21
N LEU A 130 -1.63 12.52 -10.54
CA LEU A 130 -2.03 13.77 -11.19
C LEU A 130 -0.85 14.47 -11.90
N GLU A 131 0.32 14.53 -11.26
CA GLU A 131 1.54 15.13 -11.83
C GLU A 131 2.00 14.43 -13.12
N ALA A 132 1.63 13.17 -13.29
CA ALA A 132 1.95 12.38 -14.47
C ALA A 132 0.89 12.50 -15.59
N LEU A 133 -0.14 13.33 -15.42
CA LEU A 133 -1.24 13.54 -16.37
C LEU A 133 -1.19 14.93 -17.01
N LYS A 134 -1.91 15.07 -18.11
CA LYS A 134 -2.15 16.32 -18.83
C LYS A 134 -3.64 16.54 -19.04
N VAL A 135 -4.02 17.80 -19.26
CA VAL A 135 -5.39 18.12 -19.69
C VAL A 135 -5.67 17.43 -21.04
N GLY A 136 -6.83 16.78 -21.14
CA GLY A 136 -7.24 15.93 -22.26
C GLY A 136 -6.86 14.45 -22.11
N ASP A 137 -6.14 14.06 -21.05
CA ASP A 137 -5.84 12.64 -20.82
C ASP A 137 -7.09 11.88 -20.36
N ASN A 138 -7.30 10.70 -20.95
CA ASN A 138 -8.35 9.76 -20.56
C ASN A 138 -7.78 8.72 -19.60
N ILE A 139 -8.33 8.66 -18.38
CA ILE A 139 -7.94 7.71 -17.34
C ILE A 139 -9.11 6.83 -16.90
N ARG A 140 -8.78 5.64 -16.41
CA ARG A 140 -9.73 4.73 -15.76
C ARG A 140 -9.55 4.83 -14.25
N LEU A 141 -10.57 5.32 -13.55
CA LEU A 141 -10.65 5.19 -12.10
C LEU A 141 -11.07 3.76 -11.78
N LYS A 142 -10.16 2.99 -11.18
CA LYS A 142 -10.30 1.53 -11.03
C LYS A 142 -11.66 1.16 -10.43
N ASP A 143 -12.34 0.20 -11.08
CA ASP A 143 -13.64 -0.35 -10.69
C ASP A 143 -14.77 0.70 -10.49
N LEU A 144 -14.62 1.91 -11.04
CA LEU A 144 -15.61 3.00 -10.95
C LEU A 144 -16.07 3.49 -12.33
N CYS A 145 -15.31 4.39 -12.97
CA CYS A 145 -15.63 4.94 -14.30
C CYS A 145 -14.38 5.34 -15.10
N ASN A 146 -14.58 5.83 -16.32
CA ASN A 146 -13.57 6.56 -17.10
C ASN A 146 -13.85 8.06 -17.01
N VAL A 147 -12.76 8.84 -16.98
CA VAL A 147 -12.83 10.30 -16.97
C VAL A 147 -11.77 10.91 -17.88
N GLU A 148 -12.07 12.09 -18.42
CA GLU A 148 -11.12 12.97 -19.13
C GLU A 148 -10.65 14.07 -18.18
N ILE A 149 -9.35 14.29 -18.04
CA ILE A 149 -8.83 15.38 -17.21
C ILE A 149 -9.08 16.72 -17.89
N THR A 150 -9.83 17.61 -17.24
CA THR A 150 -10.17 18.94 -17.78
C THR A 150 -9.35 20.07 -17.16
N SER A 151 -8.84 19.87 -15.95
CA SER A 151 -7.96 20.82 -15.24
C SER A 151 -7.07 20.08 -14.26
N LEU A 152 -5.84 20.58 -14.06
CA LEU A 152 -4.91 20.05 -13.05
C LEU A 152 -4.96 20.87 -11.75
N GLU A 153 -5.29 22.16 -11.83
CA GLU A 153 -5.34 23.07 -10.67
C GLU A 153 -6.54 24.05 -10.76
N PRO A 154 -7.61 23.86 -9.97
CA PRO A 154 -7.90 22.65 -9.20
C PRO A 154 -8.09 21.43 -10.10
N ALA A 155 -7.82 20.23 -9.59
CA ALA A 155 -7.95 19.00 -10.38
C ALA A 155 -9.42 18.71 -10.68
N LYS A 156 -9.76 18.70 -11.97
CA LYS A 156 -11.11 18.44 -12.47
C LYS A 156 -11.09 17.44 -13.60
N ALA A 157 -12.17 16.68 -13.73
CA ALA A 157 -12.36 15.76 -14.82
C ALA A 157 -13.82 15.70 -15.28
N LEU A 158 -14.04 15.25 -16.50
CA LEU A 158 -15.35 15.00 -17.09
C LEU A 158 -15.61 13.49 -17.14
N PHE A 159 -16.80 13.05 -16.72
CA PHE A 159 -17.22 11.66 -16.83
C PHE A 159 -17.40 11.24 -18.29
N LEU A 160 -16.78 10.11 -18.68
CA LEU A 160 -16.84 9.57 -20.05
C LEU A 160 -17.69 8.30 -20.19
N GLY A 161 -18.07 7.65 -19.09
CA GLY A 161 -18.79 6.38 -19.11
C GLY A 161 -18.16 5.29 -18.23
N LYS A 162 -18.82 4.13 -18.18
CA LYS A 162 -18.39 2.98 -17.37
C LYS A 162 -17.71 1.87 -18.17
N ASP A 163 -17.79 1.93 -19.50
CA ASP A 163 -17.33 0.87 -20.38
C ASP A 163 -15.82 0.64 -20.26
N VAL A 164 -15.41 -0.62 -20.30
CA VAL A 164 -13.99 -0.98 -20.34
C VAL A 164 -13.50 -0.79 -21.78
N GLY A 165 -13.30 0.48 -22.17
CA GLY A 165 -12.77 0.91 -23.46
C GLY A 165 -11.23 0.75 -23.57
N LYS A 166 -10.63 1.35 -24.62
CA LYS A 166 -9.20 1.28 -24.99
C LYS A 166 -8.23 1.31 -23.79
N ARG A 167 -7.01 0.76 -23.97
CA ARG A 167 -5.87 0.82 -23.00
C ARG A 167 -5.66 2.23 -22.44
N THR A 168 -6.35 2.56 -21.35
CA THR A 168 -6.20 3.80 -20.59
C THR A 168 -5.38 3.52 -19.33
N ARG A 169 -4.72 4.56 -18.81
CA ARG A 169 -4.01 4.45 -17.53
C ARG A 169 -5.04 4.20 -16.42
N ILE A 170 -4.85 3.14 -15.65
CA ILE A 170 -5.70 2.81 -14.50
C ILE A 170 -5.10 3.43 -13.23
N ILE A 171 -5.93 4.17 -12.51
CA ILE A 171 -5.58 4.85 -11.25
C ILE A 171 -6.54 4.35 -10.16
N HIS A 172 -6.00 4.00 -8.99
CA HIS A 172 -6.81 3.75 -7.80
C HIS A 172 -7.18 5.08 -7.15
N TRP A 173 -8.24 5.08 -6.35
CA TRP A 173 -8.79 6.28 -5.74
C TRP A 173 -9.31 5.96 -4.35
N ALA A 174 -9.59 6.98 -3.54
CA ALA A 174 -10.18 6.82 -2.22
C ALA A 174 -11.39 7.76 -2.04
N PRO A 175 -12.40 7.35 -1.27
CA PRO A 175 -13.55 8.21 -0.95
C PRO A 175 -13.11 9.51 -0.29
N ALA A 176 -13.82 10.62 -0.57
CA ALA A 176 -13.52 11.92 0.06
C ALA A 176 -13.71 11.92 1.60
N ASN A 177 -14.54 11.01 2.11
CA ASN A 177 -14.80 10.80 3.54
C ASN A 177 -14.18 9.48 4.06
N GLY A 178 -13.18 8.94 3.36
CA GLY A 178 -12.48 7.72 3.79
C GLY A 178 -11.67 7.96 5.08
N PRO A 179 -11.37 6.91 5.86
CA PRO A 179 -10.52 7.03 7.04
C PRO A 179 -9.11 7.51 6.68
N ALA A 180 -8.51 8.30 7.58
CA ALA A 180 -7.10 8.63 7.51
C ALA A 180 -6.26 7.37 7.75
N VAL A 181 -5.26 7.14 6.89
CA VAL A 181 -4.37 5.98 6.95
C VAL A 181 -2.92 6.47 6.94
N LYS A 182 -2.13 5.87 7.82
CA LYS A 182 -0.68 6.09 7.95
C LYS A 182 0.04 4.78 7.71
N VAL A 183 0.90 4.74 6.70
CA VAL A 183 1.74 3.58 6.40
C VAL A 183 3.17 3.86 6.84
N MET A 184 3.64 3.09 7.82
CA MET A 184 5.02 3.14 8.29
C MET A 184 5.89 2.20 7.44
N LYS A 185 6.94 2.76 6.83
CA LYS A 185 7.91 2.03 6.00
C LYS A 185 9.29 2.03 6.66
N PRO A 186 10.20 1.14 6.23
CA PRO A 186 11.58 1.18 6.66
C PRO A 186 12.29 2.52 6.43
N ASP A 187 11.92 3.20 5.34
CA ASP A 187 12.57 4.40 4.80
C ASP A 187 11.74 5.68 4.95
N GLY A 188 10.59 5.62 5.63
CA GLY A 188 9.74 6.79 5.80
C GLY A 188 8.32 6.45 6.20
N ILE A 189 7.44 7.41 6.00
CA ILE A 189 6.03 7.33 6.36
C ILE A 189 5.24 7.92 5.21
N ASP A 190 4.21 7.20 4.76
CA ASP A 190 3.21 7.75 3.84
C ASP A 190 1.91 7.98 4.60
N GLU A 191 1.30 9.14 4.40
CA GLU A 191 0.02 9.51 4.99
C GLU A 191 -1.00 9.78 3.89
N GLY A 192 -2.26 9.46 4.15
CA GLY A 192 -3.30 9.61 3.15
C GLY A 192 -4.66 9.09 3.60
N VAL A 193 -5.48 8.71 2.62
CA VAL A 193 -6.87 8.29 2.81
C VAL A 193 -7.05 6.89 2.25
N GLY A 194 -7.78 6.04 2.97
CA GLY A 194 -8.08 4.69 2.54
C GLY A 194 -9.58 4.41 2.43
N GLU A 195 -9.92 3.18 2.09
CA GLU A 195 -11.29 2.67 2.17
C GLU A 195 -11.69 2.33 3.60
N ALA A 196 -12.97 2.49 3.94
CA ALA A 196 -13.50 2.12 5.25
C ALA A 196 -13.29 0.65 5.61
N GLY A 197 -13.28 -0.24 4.61
CA GLY A 197 -13.09 -1.68 4.79
C GLY A 197 -11.75 -2.06 5.43
N ILE A 198 -10.73 -1.19 5.38
CA ILE A 198 -9.41 -1.42 6.00
C ILE A 198 -9.55 -1.61 7.52
N ALA A 199 -10.54 -0.97 8.16
CA ALA A 199 -10.76 -1.09 9.60
C ALA A 199 -11.11 -2.53 10.04
N GLY A 200 -11.63 -3.38 9.14
CA GLY A 200 -11.94 -4.79 9.40
C GLY A 200 -10.73 -5.73 9.36
N GLU A 201 -9.54 -5.21 9.07
CA GLU A 201 -8.36 -6.01 8.73
C GLU A 201 -7.26 -5.97 9.81
N LEU A 202 -7.58 -5.54 11.03
CA LEU A 202 -6.63 -5.49 12.14
C LEU A 202 -5.88 -6.81 12.33
N GLY A 203 -4.56 -6.73 12.34
CA GLY A 203 -3.63 -7.83 12.53
C GLY A 203 -3.36 -8.66 11.27
N LYS A 204 -4.11 -8.44 10.18
CA LYS A 204 -3.99 -9.17 8.92
C LYS A 204 -3.12 -8.42 7.92
N VAL A 205 -2.61 -9.17 6.94
CA VAL A 205 -1.86 -8.64 5.81
C VAL A 205 -2.83 -8.46 4.64
N VAL A 206 -2.88 -7.25 4.12
CA VAL A 206 -3.68 -6.84 2.97
C VAL A 206 -2.78 -6.26 1.90
N GLN A 207 -3.28 -6.09 0.68
CA GLN A 207 -2.57 -5.36 -0.36
C GLN A 207 -3.30 -4.06 -0.66
N PHE A 208 -2.56 -2.96 -0.53
CA PHE A 208 -2.96 -1.68 -1.07
C PHE A 208 -2.61 -1.63 -2.56
N GLU A 209 -3.63 -1.51 -3.40
CA GLU A 209 -3.46 -1.64 -4.84
C GLU A 209 -2.56 -0.57 -5.44
N ARG A 210 -1.65 -0.97 -6.33
CA ARG A 210 -0.58 -0.14 -6.92
C ARG A 210 0.44 0.42 -5.91
N TYR A 211 0.26 0.14 -4.61
CA TYR A 211 1.16 0.52 -3.52
C TYR A 211 2.03 -0.65 -3.05
N GLY A 212 1.42 -1.70 -2.49
CA GLY A 212 2.11 -2.89 -1.97
C GLY A 212 1.37 -3.59 -0.85
N PHE A 213 1.96 -4.64 -0.29
CA PHE A 213 1.44 -5.37 0.86
C PHE A 213 1.74 -4.62 2.16
N VAL A 214 0.75 -4.58 3.04
CA VAL A 214 0.84 -3.97 4.36
C VAL A 214 0.17 -4.85 5.39
N ARG A 215 0.62 -4.78 6.64
CA ARG A 215 -0.11 -5.32 7.78
C ARG A 215 -0.86 -4.19 8.47
N VAL A 216 -2.13 -4.37 8.82
CA VAL A 216 -2.87 -3.38 9.62
C VAL A 216 -2.53 -3.62 11.09
N ASN A 217 -1.94 -2.62 11.74
CA ASN A 217 -1.33 -2.78 13.07
C ASN A 217 -2.13 -2.08 14.17
N HIS A 218 -2.80 -0.97 13.85
CA HIS A 218 -3.58 -0.21 14.81
C HIS A 218 -4.82 0.36 14.16
N LEU A 219 -5.97 0.24 14.83
CA LEU A 219 -7.21 0.92 14.45
C LEU A 219 -7.33 2.21 15.26
N GLY A 220 -7.53 3.33 14.58
CA GLY A 220 -7.66 4.64 15.19
C GLY A 220 -7.79 5.71 14.11
N GLU A 221 -7.65 6.97 14.50
CA GLU A 221 -7.54 8.08 13.56
C GLU A 221 -6.14 8.70 13.72
N PRO A 222 -5.16 8.32 12.87
CA PRO A 222 -5.28 7.47 11.69
C PRO A 222 -5.21 5.95 11.97
N ILE A 223 -5.70 5.14 11.02
CA ILE A 223 -5.39 3.71 10.94
C ILE A 223 -3.89 3.59 10.63
N VAL A 224 -3.16 2.77 11.39
CA VAL A 224 -1.72 2.58 11.16
C VAL A 224 -1.45 1.19 10.58
N ALA A 225 -0.79 1.16 9.43
CA ALA A 225 -0.35 -0.04 8.76
C ALA A 225 1.17 -0.05 8.59
N TYR A 226 1.80 -1.22 8.64
CA TYR A 226 3.24 -1.37 8.43
C TYR A 226 3.49 -1.98 7.05
N PHE A 227 4.36 -1.35 6.28
CA PHE A 227 4.69 -1.81 4.93
C PHE A 227 5.51 -3.11 4.96
N ALA A 228 5.03 -4.12 4.25
CA ALA A 228 5.73 -5.38 4.06
C ALA A 228 6.72 -5.24 2.90
N HIS A 229 6.19 -5.24 1.68
CA HIS A 229 6.91 -5.16 0.42
C HIS A 229 5.92 -4.84 -0.71
N ARG A 230 6.43 -4.39 -1.85
CA ARG A 230 5.63 -4.22 -3.06
C ARG A 230 5.45 -5.56 -3.74
#